data_AF-A0A2M7S4Z8-F1
#
_entry.id   AF-A0A2M7S4Z8-F1
#
_cell.length_a   1.000
_cell.length_b   1.000
_cell.length_c   1.000
_cell.angle_alpha   90.00
_cell.angle_beta   90.00
_cell.angle_gamma   90.00
#
_symmetry.space_group_name_H-M   'P 1'
#
loop_
_entity.id
_entity.type
_entity.pdbx_description
1 polymer ?
#
loop_
_entity_poly.entity_id
_entity_poly.type
_entity_poly.pdbx_seq_one_letter_code
_entity_poly.pdbx_strand_id
1 'polypeptide(L)' 'MSKNITLALPGEVYKKFVIGAKRDHRSISNFITTLALRKLEEEIFVDSAEMAEIEKDKKLIGELNTGLRQAKERKGRFV' A
#
# COMPACT_ATOMS: atom_id res chain seq x y z
N MET A 1 15.54 2.86 -16.68
CA MET A 1 15.14 1.95 -17.78
C MET A 1 13.67 1.62 -17.61
N SER A 2 12.85 1.73 -18.66
CA SER A 2 11.46 1.25 -18.60
C SER A 2 11.43 -0.28 -18.73
N LYS A 3 10.52 -0.92 -18.00
CA LYS A 3 10.19 -2.35 -18.12
C LYS A 3 8.73 -2.46 -18.52
N ASN A 4 8.42 -3.37 -19.44
CA ASN A 4 7.06 -3.54 -19.94
C ASN A 4 6.43 -4.77 -19.29
N ILE A 5 5.14 -4.68 -18.98
CA ILE A 5 4.33 -5.77 -18.48
C ILE A 5 3.34 -6.16 -19.58
N THR A 6 3.29 -7.46 -19.91
CA THR A 6 2.30 -8.00 -20.85
C THR A 6 1.30 -8.83 -20.06
N LEU A 7 0.01 -8.56 -20.25
CA LEU A 7 -1.10 -9.23 -19.56
C LEU A 7 -2.00 -9.92 -20.57
N ALA A 8 -2.19 -11.24 -20.42
CA ALA A 8 -3.21 -11.98 -21.14
C ALA A 8 -4.55 -11.85 -20.39
N LEU A 9 -5.58 -11.36 -21.07
CA LEU A 9 -6.90 -11.12 -20.48
C LEU A 9 -7.99 -11.79 -21.30
N PRO A 10 -8.99 -12.43 -20.66
CA PRO A 10 -10.23 -12.81 -21.34
C PRO A 10 -10.90 -11.56 -21.95
N GLY A 11 -11.54 -11.71 -23.11
CA GLY A 11 -12.15 -10.58 -23.82
C GLY A 11 -13.15 -9.78 -22.99
N GLU A 12 -13.92 -10.44 -22.13
CA GLU A 12 -14.87 -9.78 -21.21
C GLU A 12 -14.16 -8.92 -20.15
N VAL A 13 -13.01 -9.35 -19.64
CA VAL A 13 -12.21 -8.57 -18.69
C VAL A 13 -11.59 -7.37 -19.39
N TYR A 14 -11.07 -7.56 -20.61
CA TYR A 14 -10.54 -6.46 -21.42
C TYR A 14 -11.59 -5.37 -21.66
N LYS A 15 -12.83 -5.74 -22.03
CA LYS A 15 -13.93 -4.78 -22.21
C LYS A 15 -14.20 -3.95 -20.95
N LYS A 16 -14.18 -4.57 -19.76
CA LYS A 16 -14.35 -3.86 -18.48
C LYS A 16 -13.25 -2.82 -18.28
N PHE A 17 -11.99 -3.15 -18.58
CA PHE A 17 -10.89 -2.19 -18.50
C PHE A 17 -11.02 -1.05 -19.52
N VAL A 18 -11.45 -1.33 -20.74
CA VAL A 18 -11.73 -0.29 -21.75
C VAL A 18 -12.80 0.68 -21.26
N ILE A 19 -13.89 0.17 -20.69
CA ILE A 19 -15.00 1.01 -20.17
C ILE A 19 -14.52 1.85 -18.98
N GLY A 20 -13.78 1.24 -18.05
CA GLY A 20 -13.22 1.93 -16.89
C GLY A 20 -12.26 3.05 -17.30
N ALA A 21 -11.30 2.75 -18.16
CA ALA A 21 -10.33 3.72 -18.67
C ALA A 21 -11.00 4.89 -19.41
N LYS A 22 -12.05 4.61 -20.21
CA LYS A 22 -12.84 5.66 -20.88
C LYS A 22 -13.55 6.57 -19.89
N ARG A 23 -14.15 6.01 -18.83
CA ARG A 23 -14.84 6.79 -17.79
C ARG A 23 -13.89 7.67 -16.99
N ASP A 24 -12.67 7.19 -16.75
CA ASP A 24 -11.63 7.92 -16.04
C ASP A 24 -10.81 8.85 -16.97
N HIS A 25 -11.20 8.97 -18.25
CA HIS A 25 -10.52 9.78 -19.27
C HIS A 25 -9.01 9.50 -19.40
N ARG A 26 -8.63 8.22 -19.28
CA ARG A 26 -7.22 7.77 -19.30
C ARG A 26 -7.01 6.66 -20.32
N SER A 27 -5.75 6.43 -20.69
CA SER A 27 -5.37 5.22 -21.43
C SER A 27 -5.53 3.98 -20.54
N ILE A 28 -5.76 2.82 -21.16
CA ILE A 28 -5.90 1.54 -20.43
C ILE A 28 -4.68 1.25 -19.56
N SER A 29 -3.47 1.50 -20.09
CA SER A 29 -2.22 1.32 -19.35
C SER A 29 -2.18 2.21 -18.11
N ASN A 30 -2.44 3.52 -18.26
CA ASN A 30 -2.41 4.45 -17.14
C ASN A 30 -3.49 4.13 -16.09
N PHE A 31 -4.69 3.75 -16.53
CA PHE A 31 -5.77 3.34 -15.66
C PHE A 31 -5.39 2.11 -14.81
N ILE A 32 -4.87 1.05 -15.45
CA ILE A 32 -4.43 -0.16 -14.75
C ILE A 32 -3.30 0.17 -13.77
N THR A 33 -2.28 0.91 -14.19
CA THR A 33 -1.14 1.26 -13.33
C THR A 33 -1.59 2.08 -12.14
N THR A 34 -2.46 3.08 -12.34
CA THR A 34 -2.94 3.96 -11.27
C THR A 34 -3.72 3.17 -10.22
N LEU A 35 -4.66 2.33 -10.64
CA LEU A 35 -5.45 1.52 -9.71
C LEU A 35 -4.60 0.46 -9.01
N ALA A 36 -3.65 -0.16 -9.71
CA ALA A 36 -2.73 -1.11 -9.10
C ALA A 36 -1.85 -0.45 -8.04
N LEU A 37 -1.27 0.72 -8.32
CA LEU A 37 -0.48 1.47 -7.35
C LEU A 37 -1.31 1.87 -6.12
N ARG A 38 -2.51 2.42 -6.34
CA ARG A 38 -3.41 2.80 -5.23
C ARG A 38 -3.74 1.59 -4.37
N LYS A 39 -3.97 0.43 -4.97
CA LYS A 39 -4.28 -0.80 -4.23
C LYS A 39 -3.08 -1.30 -3.42
N LEU A 40 -1.88 -1.21 -3.98
CA LEU A 40 -0.65 -1.54 -3.26
C LEU A 40 -0.41 -0.58 -2.09
N GLU A 41 -0.66 0.71 -2.28
CA GLU A 41 -0.61 1.72 -1.21
C GLU A 41 -1.66 1.48 -0.12
N GLU A 42 -2.87 1.03 -0.48
CA GLU A 42 -3.93 0.74 0.49
C GLU A 42 -3.70 -0.56 1.29
N GLU A 43 -3.12 -1.60 0.68
CA GLU A 43 -3.06 -2.94 1.30
C GLU A 43 -1.68 -3.39 1.75
N ILE A 44 -0.62 -2.94 1.08
CA ILE A 44 0.73 -3.49 1.26
C ILE A 44 1.67 -2.47 1.88
N PHE A 45 1.54 -1.20 1.49
CA PHE A 45 2.36 -0.14 2.04
C PHE A 45 1.59 0.60 3.14
N VAL A 46 2.30 0.98 4.20
CA VAL A 46 1.74 1.91 5.18
C VAL A 46 1.82 3.31 4.55
N ASP A 47 0.82 4.16 4.82
CA ASP A 47 0.81 5.53 4.31
C ASP A 47 2.15 6.21 4.61
N SER A 48 2.86 6.58 3.55
CA SER A 48 4.18 7.21 3.66
C SER A 48 4.16 8.52 4.44
N ALA A 49 3.05 9.27 4.42
CA ALA A 49 2.89 10.48 5.21
C ALA A 49 2.76 10.15 6.70
N GLU A 50 1.90 9.20 7.04
CA GLU A 50 1.72 8.71 8.41
C GLU A 50 3.02 8.11 8.98
N MET A 51 3.73 7.27 8.21
CA MET A 51 5.02 6.71 8.61
C MET A 51 6.07 7.80 8.84
N ALA A 52 6.11 8.84 7.99
CA ALA A 52 7.02 9.96 8.16
C ALA A 52 6.71 10.78 9.42
N GLU A 53 5.46 10.84 9.87
CA GLU A 53 5.08 11.46 11.14
C GLU A 53 5.51 10.58 12.33
N ILE A 54 5.24 9.27 12.27
CA ILE A 54 5.66 8.31 13.30
C ILE A 54 7.18 8.34 13.50
N GLU A 55 7.97 8.36 12.40
CA GLU A 55 9.43 8.43 12.46
C GLU A 55 9.96 9.73 13.08
N LYS A 56 9.23 10.84 12.94
CA LYS A 56 9.60 12.14 13.53
C LYS A 56 9.27 12.22 15.01
N ASP A 57 8.28 11.47 15.49
CA ASP A 57 7.92 11.43 16.91
C ASP A 57 8.88 10.53 17.71
N LYS A 58 9.97 11.15 18.16
CA LYS A 58 10.98 10.49 19.01
C LYS A 58 10.40 9.93 20.32
N LYS A 59 9.34 10.54 20.86
CA LYS A 59 8.71 10.08 22.09
C LYS A 59 7.97 8.77 21.83
N LEU A 60 7.13 8.75 20.79
CA LEU A 60 6.40 7.55 20.36
C LEU A 60 7.35 6.39 20.04
N ILE A 61 8.42 6.64 19.27
CA ILE A 61 9.45 5.64 18.97
C ILE A 61 10.10 5.10 20.26
N GLY A 62 10.36 5.96 21.25
CA GLY A 62 10.91 5.55 22.54
C GLY A 62 9.96 4.66 23.35
N GLU A 63 8.67 4.99 23.35
CA GLU A 63 7.62 4.21 24.00
C GLU A 63 7.42 2.85 23.32
N LEU A 64 7.39 2.80 21.98
CA LEU A 64 7.30 1.57 21.19
C LEU A 64 8.47 0.63 21.46
N ASN A 65 9.70 1.14 21.45
CA ASN A 65 10.90 0.34 21.77
C ASN A 65 10.87 -0.19 23.21
N THR A 66 10.39 0.62 24.14
CA THR A 66 10.22 0.21 25.53
C THR A 66 9.19 -0.90 25.66
N GLY A 67 8.03 -0.75 25.01
CA GLY A 67 6.99 -1.78 24.94
C GLY A 67 7.49 -3.08 24.31
N LEU A 68 8.24 -3.01 23.21
CA LEU A 68 8.86 -4.17 22.57
C LEU A 68 9.80 -4.91 23.52
N ARG A 69 10.64 -4.18 24.27
CA ARG A 69 11.53 -4.77 25.28
C ARG A 69 10.72 -5.44 26.41
N GLN A 70 9.71 -4.75 26.94
CA GLN A 70 8.85 -5.28 28.01
C GLN A 70 8.10 -6.53 27.56
N ALA A 71 7.57 -6.56 26.33
CA ALA A 71 6.91 -7.71 25.75
C ALA A 71 7.85 -8.91 25.60
N LYS A 72 9.10 -8.68 25.13
CA LYS A 72 10.15 -9.72 25.09
C LYS A 72 10.48 -10.27 26.48
N GLU A 73 10.51 -9.39 27.48
CA GLU A 73 10.69 -9.75 28.89
C GLU A 73 9.42 -10.38 29.53
N ARG A 74 8.34 -10.56 28.76
CA ARG A 74 7.03 -11.08 29.21
C ARG A 74 6.42 -10.29 30.38
N LYS A 75 6.79 -9.01 30.53
CA LYS A 75 6.19 -8.09 31.50
C LYS A 75 4.78 -7.70 31.04
N GLY A 76 3.84 -7.60 31.98
CA GLY A 76 2.45 -7.22 31.67
C GLY A 76 1.52 -8.39 31.31
N ARG A 77 1.87 -9.64 31.64
CA ARG A 77 0.89 -10.73 31.65
C ARG A 77 -0.24 -10.35 32.61
N PHE A 78 -1.47 -10.30 32.09
CA PHE A 78 -2.65 -10.40 32.95
C PHE A 78 -2.55 -11.75 33.67
N VAL A 79 -2.45 -11.67 35.00
CA VAL A 79 -2.53 -12.81 35.91
C VAL A 79 -3.96 -13.31 35.96
#